data_AF-A0A482ZE90-F1
#
_entry.id   AF-A0A482ZE90-F1
#
_cell.length_a   1.000
_cell.length_b   1.000
_cell.length_c   1.000
_cell.angle_alpha   90.00
_cell.angle_beta   90.00
_cell.angle_gamma   90.00
#
_symmetry.space_group_name_H-M   'P 1'
#
loop_
_entity.id
_entity.type
_entity.pdbx_description
1 polymer ?
#
loop_
_entity_poly.entity_id
_entity_poly.type
_entity_poly.pdbx_seq_one_letter_code
_entity_poly.pdbx_strand_id
1 'polypeptide(L)'
;MNISIIGRLTGPKGDIAYQILSKIAPAFPAVKFNIAGGPVTERFEKLASNNIEFYGFVDDISGVIKRSNLIIGAGRVAIEALQLNTPILAIGEKQYMGILDSTNIELAQVSNFGDCALDEMHDFDKISNDIKNFIKSDYQQNDLSEVVKQYSPEVVLPKINQVYAHALTDVAFSKQKEVPVLIYHQVVKTPLIDSKFNVYIAKDKLDWQIRNLKKRGFDFVTFKDLASGARVKKPIILTFDDGYEDNYLNLLPLLKKHQAKAVIYCLGDRTIESNIWDQKLGELKAKLMTDAQIKACHNSGLVEIASHGLKHQHLPDLDDKKAREEFELSKLNLEKLINDKVVSFAYPYGDYREREEALAYEAGYDFGIGTVNGTLKLTDNYYAIRRIQIFPNENKLSFWKKTSGFYLRLCKLKGKDF
;
A
#
# COMPACT_ATOMS: atom_id res chain seq x y z
N MET A 1 -40.60 15.02 10.11
CA MET A 1 -39.21 14.85 9.62
C MET A 1 -38.37 14.27 10.73
N ASN A 2 -37.51 13.30 10.41
CA ASN A 2 -36.67 12.61 11.37
C ASN A 2 -35.21 13.01 11.16
N ILE A 3 -34.55 13.52 12.20
CA ILE A 3 -33.11 13.74 12.22
C ILE A 3 -32.52 12.79 13.26
N SER A 4 -31.51 12.01 12.90
CA SER A 4 -30.88 11.08 13.84
C SER A 4 -29.45 11.47 14.13
N ILE A 5 -29.10 11.59 15.41
CA ILE A 5 -27.73 11.77 15.88
C ILE A 5 -27.20 10.39 16.24
N ILE A 6 -26.17 9.93 15.52
CA ILE A 6 -25.60 8.60 15.74
C ILE A 6 -24.14 8.73 16.18
N GLY A 7 -23.85 8.27 17.39
CA GLY A 7 -22.52 8.34 17.97
C GLY A 7 -22.49 8.10 19.47
N ARG A 8 -21.28 8.09 20.04
CA ARG A 8 -21.10 7.95 21.49
C ARG A 8 -21.58 9.22 22.20
N LEU A 9 -22.33 9.04 23.29
CA LEU A 9 -22.82 10.14 24.13
C LEU A 9 -21.85 10.52 25.26
N THR A 10 -20.60 10.09 25.16
CA THR A 10 -19.55 10.32 26.17
C THR A 10 -18.35 11.03 25.53
N GLY A 11 -17.60 11.79 26.33
CA GLY A 11 -16.43 12.54 25.85
C GLY A 11 -16.78 13.66 24.87
N PRO A 12 -15.82 14.11 24.04
CA PRO A 12 -16.02 15.24 23.14
C PRO A 12 -17.21 15.09 22.18
N LYS A 13 -17.42 13.89 21.59
CA LYS A 13 -18.60 13.60 20.76
C LYS A 13 -19.92 13.76 21.53
N GLY A 14 -19.94 13.30 22.78
CA GLY A 14 -21.07 13.47 23.66
C GLY A 14 -21.34 14.94 23.97
N ASP A 15 -20.31 15.76 24.13
CA ASP A 15 -20.47 17.18 24.38
C ASP A 15 -21.05 17.90 23.16
N ILE A 16 -20.59 17.58 21.95
CA ILE A 16 -21.17 18.10 20.70
C ILE A 16 -22.65 17.69 20.59
N ALA A 17 -22.97 16.41 20.79
CA ALA A 17 -24.35 15.94 20.74
C ALA A 17 -25.23 16.67 21.78
N TYR A 18 -24.72 16.89 22.99
CA TYR A 18 -25.41 17.65 24.02
C TYR A 18 -25.66 19.10 23.59
N GLN A 19 -24.68 19.77 23.00
CA GLN A 19 -24.84 21.14 22.50
C GLN A 19 -25.87 21.23 21.38
N ILE A 20 -25.88 20.28 20.44
CA ILE A 20 -26.90 20.21 19.38
C ILE A 20 -28.29 20.05 19.99
N LEU A 21 -28.46 19.10 20.91
CA LEU A 21 -29.77 18.84 21.52
C LEU A 21 -30.26 19.97 22.42
N SER A 22 -29.36 20.63 23.16
CA SER A 22 -29.74 21.69 24.10
C SER A 22 -29.92 23.06 23.43
N LYS A 23 -29.15 23.38 22.37
CA LYS A 23 -29.19 24.69 21.71
C LYS A 23 -29.99 24.70 20.41
N ILE A 24 -29.93 23.61 19.64
CA ILE A 24 -30.48 23.59 18.27
C ILE A 24 -31.88 22.96 18.26
N ALA A 25 -32.03 21.76 18.84
CA ALA A 25 -33.31 21.03 18.78
C ALA A 25 -34.55 21.82 19.26
N PRO A 26 -34.48 22.70 20.30
CA PRO A 26 -35.63 23.52 20.72
C PRO A 26 -36.16 24.47 19.63
N ALA A 27 -35.33 24.88 18.67
CA ALA A 27 -35.74 25.73 17.56
C ALA A 27 -36.55 24.97 16.49
N PHE A 28 -36.65 23.64 16.58
CA PHE A 28 -37.30 22.77 15.60
C PHE A 28 -38.33 21.82 16.25
N PRO A 29 -39.43 22.33 16.84
CA PRO A 29 -40.40 21.51 17.58
C PRO A 29 -41.14 20.48 16.71
N ALA A 30 -41.20 20.68 15.39
CA ALA A 30 -41.82 19.76 14.42
C ALA A 30 -40.86 18.66 13.90
N VAL A 31 -39.58 18.72 14.27
CA VAL A 31 -38.56 17.74 13.88
C VAL A 31 -38.37 16.76 15.02
N LYS A 32 -38.44 15.46 14.70
CA LYS A 32 -38.14 14.39 15.65
C LYS A 32 -36.64 14.09 15.63
N PHE A 33 -35.96 14.36 16.73
CA PHE A 33 -34.55 14.03 16.96
C PHE A 33 -34.45 12.66 17.62
N ASN A 34 -33.77 11.73 16.96
CA ASN A 34 -33.56 10.37 17.47
C ASN A 34 -32.07 10.17 17.77
N ILE A 35 -31.73 9.63 18.93
CA ILE A 35 -30.34 9.53 19.37
C ILE A 35 -29.96 8.08 19.62
N ALA A 36 -28.93 7.59 18.92
CA ALA A 36 -28.43 6.22 19.03
C ALA A 36 -26.90 6.18 19.18
N GLY A 37 -26.37 5.21 19.91
CA GLY A 37 -24.94 4.89 19.91
C GLY A 37 -24.20 4.92 21.26
N GLY A 38 -24.92 4.95 22.39
CA GLY A 38 -24.28 4.82 23.70
C GLY A 38 -25.25 4.91 24.88
N PRO A 39 -24.76 4.69 26.11
CA PRO A 39 -25.59 4.82 27.30
C PRO A 39 -26.06 6.27 27.47
N VAL A 40 -27.34 6.43 27.80
CA VAL A 40 -27.93 7.74 28.11
C VAL A 40 -27.58 8.06 29.55
N THR A 41 -26.93 9.20 29.78
CA THR A 41 -26.59 9.67 31.12
C THR A 41 -27.63 10.68 31.61
N GLU A 42 -27.67 10.94 32.92
CA GLU A 42 -28.64 11.85 33.55
C GLU A 42 -28.70 13.23 32.88
N ARG A 43 -27.57 13.74 32.36
CA ARG A 43 -27.55 15.03 31.65
C ARG A 43 -28.37 15.00 30.36
N PHE A 44 -28.41 13.87 29.65
CA PHE A 44 -29.19 13.70 28.43
C PHE A 44 -30.65 13.38 28.72
N GLU A 45 -30.93 12.63 29.78
CA GLU A 45 -32.31 12.36 30.21
C GLU A 45 -33.08 13.66 30.46
N LYS A 46 -32.42 14.68 31.02
CA LYS A 46 -32.98 16.03 31.23
C LYS A 46 -33.34 16.76 29.94
N LEU A 47 -32.79 16.35 28.80
CA LEU A 47 -33.09 16.93 27.48
C LEU A 47 -34.22 16.16 26.76
N ALA A 48 -34.67 15.03 27.27
CA ALA A 48 -35.75 14.27 26.65
C ALA A 48 -37.04 15.09 26.60
N SER A 49 -37.73 15.04 25.46
CA SER A 49 -38.95 15.82 25.21
C SER A 49 -39.81 15.10 24.18
N ASN A 50 -40.99 15.64 23.86
CA ASN A 50 -41.88 15.06 22.84
C ASN A 50 -41.22 14.94 21.44
N ASN A 51 -40.15 15.70 21.19
CA ASN A 51 -39.44 15.70 19.91
C ASN A 51 -37.98 15.24 20.01
N ILE A 52 -37.51 14.80 21.19
CA ILE A 52 -36.16 14.27 21.42
C ILE A 52 -36.26 12.89 22.08
N GLU A 53 -35.88 11.85 21.35
CA GLU A 53 -35.99 10.46 21.78
C GLU A 53 -34.62 9.77 21.80
N PHE A 54 -34.27 9.14 22.92
CA PHE A 54 -33.02 8.40 23.08
C PHE A 54 -33.26 6.89 22.98
N TYR A 55 -32.60 6.24 22.02
CA TYR A 55 -32.64 4.79 21.83
C TYR A 55 -31.58 4.04 22.62
N GLY A 56 -30.52 4.73 23.05
CA GLY A 56 -29.39 4.11 23.72
C GLY A 56 -28.54 3.28 22.74
N PHE A 57 -28.19 2.06 23.14
CA PHE A 57 -27.54 1.09 22.25
C PHE A 57 -28.56 0.47 21.30
N VAL A 58 -28.23 0.47 20.00
CA VAL A 58 -29.08 -0.05 18.93
C VAL A 58 -28.27 -1.03 18.10
N ASP A 59 -28.81 -2.24 17.90
CA ASP A 59 -28.16 -3.27 17.07
C ASP A 59 -28.30 -2.95 15.57
N ASP A 60 -29.46 -2.44 15.14
CA ASP A 60 -29.75 -2.07 13.75
C ASP A 60 -29.56 -0.57 13.48
N ILE A 61 -28.29 -0.13 13.47
CA ILE A 61 -27.94 1.25 13.11
C ILE A 61 -28.37 1.58 11.67
N SER A 62 -28.22 0.65 10.74
CA SER A 62 -28.63 0.84 9.34
C SER A 62 -30.13 1.13 9.19
N GLY A 63 -30.97 0.49 10.00
CA GLY A 63 -32.40 0.77 10.06
C GLY A 63 -32.71 2.16 10.61
N VAL A 64 -31.96 2.64 11.61
CA VAL A 64 -32.06 4.03 12.08
C VAL A 64 -31.69 5.00 10.96
N ILE A 65 -30.62 4.70 10.22
CA ILE A 65 -30.17 5.54 9.10
C ILE A 65 -31.26 5.65 8.03
N LYS A 66 -31.78 4.53 7.52
CA LYS A 66 -32.81 4.50 6.46
C LYS A 66 -34.11 5.22 6.82
N ARG A 67 -34.47 5.29 8.10
CA ARG A 67 -35.69 5.98 8.57
C ARG A 67 -35.49 7.47 8.82
N SER A 68 -34.27 7.97 8.65
CA SER A 68 -33.90 9.35 8.88
C SER A 68 -33.93 10.15 7.59
N ASN A 69 -34.34 11.41 7.68
CA ASN A 69 -34.20 12.37 6.58
C ASN A 69 -32.81 13.00 6.58
N LEU A 70 -32.18 13.14 7.75
CA LEU A 70 -30.82 13.62 7.92
C LEU A 70 -30.13 12.84 9.05
N ILE A 71 -28.88 12.46 8.81
CA ILE A 71 -27.98 11.94 9.85
C ILE A 71 -27.07 13.05 10.32
N ILE A 72 -26.79 13.07 11.62
CA ILE A 72 -25.74 13.86 12.23
C ILE A 72 -24.73 12.88 12.82
N GLY A 73 -23.49 12.93 12.35
CA GLY A 73 -22.43 12.03 12.80
C GLY A 73 -21.10 12.27 12.07
N ALA A 74 -20.13 11.39 12.30
CA ALA A 74 -18.79 11.45 11.70
C ALA A 74 -18.18 10.05 11.58
N GLY A 75 -17.00 9.97 10.94
CA GLY A 75 -16.26 8.74 10.71
C GLY A 75 -17.12 7.64 10.06
N ARG A 76 -17.19 6.47 10.74
CA ARG A 76 -17.96 5.31 10.27
C ARG A 76 -19.43 5.62 9.96
N VAL A 77 -20.08 6.48 10.76
CA VAL A 77 -21.49 6.83 10.57
C VAL A 77 -21.69 7.57 9.25
N ALA A 78 -20.73 8.41 8.84
CA ALA A 78 -20.77 9.09 7.56
C ALA A 78 -20.68 8.12 6.39
N ILE A 79 -19.75 7.17 6.46
CA ILE A 79 -19.60 6.14 5.43
C ILE A 79 -20.89 5.32 5.30
N GLU A 80 -21.48 4.88 6.42
CA GLU A 80 -22.74 4.11 6.42
C GLU A 80 -23.93 4.92 5.89
N ALA A 81 -24.03 6.21 6.22
CA ALA A 81 -25.08 7.09 5.72
C ALA A 81 -24.97 7.28 4.20
N LEU A 82 -23.75 7.55 3.70
CA LEU A 82 -23.47 7.68 2.26
C LEU A 82 -23.74 6.37 1.51
N GLN A 83 -23.37 5.22 2.08
CA GLN A 83 -23.67 3.90 1.50
C GLN A 83 -25.18 3.65 1.35
N LEU A 84 -25.98 4.20 2.26
CA LEU A 84 -27.44 4.12 2.25
C LEU A 84 -28.11 5.29 1.52
N ASN A 85 -27.34 6.13 0.83
CA ASN A 85 -27.78 7.33 0.15
C ASN A 85 -28.65 8.25 1.03
N THR A 86 -28.35 8.28 2.33
CA THR A 86 -29.05 9.10 3.31
C THR A 86 -28.24 10.38 3.56
N PRO A 87 -28.84 11.57 3.46
CA PRO A 87 -28.15 12.82 3.74
C PRO A 87 -27.48 12.82 5.10
N ILE A 88 -26.24 13.30 5.14
CA ILE A 88 -25.50 13.44 6.40
C ILE A 88 -24.89 14.84 6.55
N LEU A 89 -25.17 15.43 7.72
CA LEU A 89 -24.44 16.55 8.28
C LEU A 89 -23.27 16.01 9.09
N ALA A 90 -22.06 16.16 8.56
CA ALA A 90 -20.85 15.62 9.14
C ALA A 90 -20.28 16.58 10.19
N ILE A 91 -20.23 16.10 11.43
CA ILE A 91 -19.67 16.83 12.58
C ILE A 91 -18.95 15.84 13.50
N GLY A 92 -17.63 15.98 13.59
CA GLY A 92 -16.80 15.16 14.46
C GLY A 92 -16.19 15.98 15.59
N GLU A 93 -15.30 15.36 16.35
CA GLU A 93 -14.70 15.96 17.56
C GLU A 93 -13.91 17.23 17.28
N LYS A 94 -13.37 17.38 16.06
CA LYS A 94 -12.40 18.42 15.71
C LYS A 94 -12.99 19.48 14.79
N GLN A 95 -13.84 19.08 13.84
CA GLN A 95 -14.32 19.96 12.79
C GLN A 95 -15.79 19.72 12.42
N TYR A 96 -16.40 20.76 11.85
CA TYR A 96 -17.71 20.72 11.23
C TYR A 96 -17.58 20.76 9.70
N MET A 97 -18.02 19.70 9.01
CA MET A 97 -17.87 19.56 7.55
C MET A 97 -19.08 20.06 6.76
N GLY A 98 -20.22 20.29 7.41
CA GLY A 98 -21.48 20.59 6.72
C GLY A 98 -22.21 19.33 6.25
N ILE A 99 -23.25 19.54 5.46
CA ILE A 99 -23.94 18.44 4.76
C ILE A 99 -23.04 17.97 3.63
N LEU A 100 -22.74 16.68 3.58
CA LEU A 100 -21.78 16.13 2.64
C LEU A 100 -22.32 16.11 1.21
N ASP A 101 -21.56 16.68 0.29
CA ASP A 101 -21.86 16.71 -1.13
C ASP A 101 -20.57 16.61 -1.96
N SER A 102 -20.67 16.69 -3.28
CA SER A 102 -19.52 16.62 -4.18
C SER A 102 -18.51 17.76 -3.99
N THR A 103 -18.86 18.85 -3.31
CA THR A 103 -17.99 20.02 -3.14
C THR A 103 -17.12 19.96 -1.89
N ASN A 104 -17.54 19.20 -0.87
CA ASN A 104 -16.82 19.10 0.41
C ASN A 104 -16.35 17.68 0.76
N ILE A 105 -16.71 16.67 -0.03
CA ILE A 105 -16.42 15.27 0.29
C ILE A 105 -14.92 14.96 0.39
N GLU A 106 -14.09 15.53 -0.48
CA GLU A 106 -12.63 15.30 -0.45
C GLU A 106 -12.03 15.79 0.87
N LEU A 107 -12.40 16.99 1.31
CA LEU A 107 -11.95 17.54 2.59
C LEU A 107 -12.50 16.72 3.76
N ALA A 108 -13.74 16.24 3.66
CA ALA A 108 -14.33 15.39 4.69
C ALA A 108 -13.58 14.06 4.82
N GLN A 109 -13.13 13.45 3.72
CA GLN A 109 -12.33 12.21 3.81
C GLN A 109 -11.00 12.44 4.55
N VAL A 110 -10.33 13.56 4.30
CA VAL A 110 -9.05 13.93 4.96
C VAL A 110 -9.24 14.08 6.48
N SER A 111 -10.34 14.68 6.93
CA SER A 111 -10.63 14.88 8.36
C SER A 111 -11.29 13.67 9.03
N ASN A 112 -11.42 12.52 8.35
CA ASN A 112 -12.25 11.41 8.81
C ASN A 112 -13.68 11.87 9.19
N PHE A 113 -14.26 12.68 8.32
CA PHE A 113 -15.57 13.34 8.42
C PHE A 113 -15.71 14.21 9.67
N GLY A 114 -14.63 14.89 10.05
CA GLY A 114 -14.54 15.83 11.17
C GLY A 114 -13.97 15.26 12.47
N ASP A 115 -13.63 13.96 12.52
CA ASP A 115 -13.08 13.31 13.71
C ASP A 115 -11.58 13.60 13.94
N CYS A 116 -10.85 13.86 12.87
CA CYS A 116 -9.40 14.11 12.88
C CYS A 116 -9.10 15.42 12.14
N ALA A 117 -7.86 15.92 12.25
CA ALA A 117 -7.35 17.20 11.72
C ALA A 117 -7.43 18.38 12.72
N LEU A 118 -7.39 19.62 12.20
CA LEU A 118 -7.23 20.87 12.96
C LEU A 118 -8.35 21.03 13.99
N ASP A 119 -7.99 21.48 15.19
CA ASP A 119 -8.97 21.86 16.22
C ASP A 119 -9.70 23.14 15.81
N GLU A 120 -10.97 23.04 15.47
CA GLU A 120 -11.85 24.17 15.19
C GLU A 120 -12.94 24.30 16.27
N MET A 121 -13.33 25.53 16.57
CA MET A 121 -14.51 25.77 17.39
C MET A 121 -15.77 25.55 16.56
N HIS A 122 -16.66 24.67 17.03
CA HIS A 122 -17.95 24.45 16.37
C HIS A 122 -18.85 25.68 16.50
N ASP A 123 -19.20 26.27 15.36
CA ASP A 123 -20.21 27.32 15.26
C ASP A 123 -21.61 26.69 15.21
N PHE A 124 -22.27 26.63 16.36
CA PHE A 124 -23.61 26.06 16.49
C PHE A 124 -24.70 26.91 15.82
N ASP A 125 -24.48 28.20 15.58
CA ASP A 125 -25.42 29.05 14.84
C ASP A 125 -25.36 28.69 13.35
N LYS A 126 -24.16 28.48 12.80
CA LYS A 126 -23.99 27.95 11.44
C LYS A 126 -24.64 26.58 11.28
N ILE A 127 -24.38 25.63 12.20
CA ILE A 127 -24.98 24.29 12.16
C ILE A 127 -26.52 24.37 12.19
N SER A 128 -27.08 25.22 13.05
CA SER A 128 -28.53 25.45 13.13
C SER A 128 -29.10 26.00 11.82
N ASN A 129 -28.41 26.94 11.17
CA ASN A 129 -28.79 27.49 9.88
C ASN A 129 -28.72 26.44 8.76
N ASP A 130 -27.72 25.57 8.74
CA ASP A 130 -27.60 24.52 7.74
C ASP A 130 -28.73 23.48 7.87
N ILE A 131 -29.08 23.09 9.11
CA ILE A 131 -30.26 22.25 9.38
C ILE A 131 -31.54 22.94 8.91
N LYS A 132 -31.71 24.23 9.19
CA LYS A 132 -32.87 25.01 8.76
C LYS A 132 -32.98 25.08 7.23
N ASN A 133 -31.86 25.27 6.54
CA ASN A 133 -31.81 25.30 5.08
C ASN A 133 -32.14 23.93 4.49
N PHE A 134 -31.59 22.86 5.07
CA PHE A 134 -31.90 21.49 4.68
C PHE A 134 -33.40 21.18 4.79
N ILE A 135 -34.02 21.50 5.94
CA ILE A 135 -35.46 21.27 6.18
C ILE A 135 -36.34 22.00 5.15
N LYS A 136 -35.91 23.18 4.69
CA LYS A 136 -36.64 23.99 3.70
C LYS A 136 -36.38 23.58 2.25
N SER A 137 -35.43 22.68 2.02
CA SER A 137 -35.00 22.27 0.69
C SER A 137 -35.52 20.87 0.36
N ASP A 138 -35.65 20.58 -0.94
CA ASP A 138 -35.87 19.22 -1.44
C ASP A 138 -34.52 18.51 -1.67
N TYR A 139 -33.60 18.61 -0.69
CA TYR A 139 -32.23 18.10 -0.85
C TYR A 139 -32.21 16.62 -1.19
N GLN A 140 -31.44 16.28 -2.23
CA GLN A 140 -31.13 14.91 -2.63
C GLN A 140 -29.64 14.71 -2.49
N GLN A 141 -29.25 13.60 -1.86
CA GLN A 141 -27.84 13.25 -1.69
C GLN A 141 -27.19 13.03 -3.07
N ASN A 142 -26.04 13.66 -3.29
CA ASN A 142 -25.23 13.40 -4.49
C ASN A 142 -24.79 11.94 -4.53
N ASP A 143 -24.63 11.38 -5.73
CA ASP A 143 -24.01 10.07 -5.90
C ASP A 143 -22.53 10.14 -5.48
N LEU A 144 -22.25 9.59 -4.30
CA LEU A 144 -20.92 9.46 -3.72
C LEU A 144 -20.49 7.98 -3.61
N SER A 145 -21.02 7.13 -4.49
CA SER A 145 -20.74 5.68 -4.50
C SER A 145 -19.25 5.35 -4.64
N GLU A 146 -18.50 6.09 -5.46
CA GLU A 146 -17.05 5.90 -5.60
C GLU A 146 -16.30 6.21 -4.30
N VAL A 147 -16.75 7.19 -3.52
CA VAL A 147 -16.17 7.48 -2.20
C VAL A 147 -16.44 6.33 -1.24
N VAL A 148 -17.68 5.83 -1.19
CA VAL A 148 -18.05 4.68 -0.35
C VAL A 148 -17.23 3.45 -0.71
N LYS A 149 -17.01 3.20 -2.01
CA LYS A 149 -16.23 2.07 -2.53
C LYS A 149 -14.79 2.08 -2.03
N GLN A 150 -14.19 3.24 -1.77
CA GLN A 150 -12.84 3.32 -1.20
C GLN A 150 -12.74 2.76 0.24
N TYR A 151 -13.88 2.65 0.95
CA TYR A 151 -13.96 2.08 2.29
C TYR A 151 -14.43 0.62 2.30
N SER A 152 -14.60 0.00 1.13
CA SER A 152 -15.03 -1.39 1.05
C SER A 152 -13.96 -2.35 1.58
N PRO A 153 -14.34 -3.54 2.10
CA PRO A 153 -13.38 -4.54 2.55
C PRO A 153 -12.34 -4.90 1.47
N GLU A 154 -12.74 -4.92 0.20
CA GLU A 154 -11.86 -5.22 -0.94
C GLU A 154 -10.73 -4.20 -1.09
N VAL A 155 -10.95 -2.94 -0.70
CA VAL A 155 -9.94 -1.87 -0.74
C VAL A 155 -9.18 -1.75 0.58
N VAL A 156 -9.86 -1.89 1.71
CA VAL A 156 -9.30 -1.63 3.04
C VAL A 156 -8.49 -2.82 3.58
N LEU A 157 -8.97 -4.06 3.40
CA LEU A 157 -8.27 -5.25 3.92
C LEU A 157 -6.85 -5.41 3.37
N PRO A 158 -6.58 -5.21 2.06
CA PRO A 158 -5.21 -5.24 1.57
C PRO A 158 -4.28 -4.23 2.26
N LYS A 159 -4.76 -3.00 2.49
CA LYS A 159 -3.99 -1.95 3.19
C LYS A 159 -3.73 -2.31 4.66
N ILE A 160 -4.72 -2.88 5.35
CA ILE A 160 -4.53 -3.39 6.72
C ILE A 160 -3.48 -4.51 6.73
N ASN A 161 -3.57 -5.47 5.80
CA ASN A 161 -2.63 -6.59 5.71
C ASN A 161 -1.20 -6.10 5.40
N GLN A 162 -1.05 -5.05 4.62
CA GLN A 162 0.23 -4.40 4.32
C GLN A 162 0.86 -3.81 5.60
N VAL A 163 0.06 -3.13 6.44
CA VAL A 163 0.52 -2.63 7.76
C VAL A 163 0.96 -3.79 8.65
N TYR A 164 0.23 -4.90 8.68
CA TYR A 164 0.65 -6.09 9.42
C TYR A 164 1.93 -6.72 8.86
N ALA A 165 2.08 -6.80 7.54
CA ALA A 165 3.27 -7.33 6.89
C ALA A 165 4.52 -6.51 7.24
N HIS A 166 4.40 -5.18 7.25
CA HIS A 166 5.45 -4.26 7.70
C HIS A 166 5.80 -4.50 9.18
N ALA A 167 4.81 -4.57 10.07
CA ALA A 167 5.04 -4.85 11.48
C ALA A 167 5.72 -6.21 11.72
N LEU A 168 5.35 -7.24 10.97
CA LEU A 168 6.01 -8.56 11.02
C LEU A 168 7.46 -8.49 10.52
N THR A 169 7.71 -7.72 9.46
CA THR A 169 9.05 -7.46 8.93
C THR A 169 9.91 -6.75 9.97
N ASP A 170 9.38 -5.73 10.65
CA ASP A 170 10.07 -5.05 11.74
C ASP A 170 10.49 -6.00 12.84
N VAL A 171 9.61 -6.92 13.24
CA VAL A 171 9.93 -7.94 14.26
C VAL A 171 11.03 -8.87 13.77
N ALA A 172 10.90 -9.42 12.56
CA ALA A 172 11.84 -10.38 11.98
C ALA A 172 13.25 -9.79 11.81
N PHE A 173 13.35 -8.50 11.49
CA PHE A 173 14.60 -7.83 11.18
C PHE A 173 15.05 -6.79 12.21
N SER A 174 14.35 -6.66 13.34
CA SER A 174 14.67 -5.76 14.46
C SER A 174 16.13 -5.87 14.93
N LYS A 175 16.72 -7.07 14.85
CA LYS A 175 18.11 -7.36 15.26
C LYS A 175 19.14 -7.22 14.13
N GLN A 176 18.69 -7.05 12.89
CA GLN A 176 19.57 -6.93 11.73
C GLN A 176 19.89 -5.46 11.47
N LYS A 177 21.18 -5.12 11.43
CA LYS A 177 21.62 -3.76 11.08
C LYS A 177 21.49 -3.48 9.58
N GLU A 178 21.63 -4.51 8.75
CA GLU A 178 21.60 -4.44 7.29
C GLU A 178 21.19 -5.81 6.74
N VAL A 179 20.39 -5.83 5.67
CA VAL A 179 20.05 -7.03 4.90
C VAL A 179 20.61 -6.85 3.51
N PRO A 180 21.61 -7.63 3.07
CA PRO A 180 22.11 -7.54 1.70
C PRO A 180 21.01 -7.98 0.72
N VAL A 181 20.58 -7.06 -0.14
CA VAL A 181 19.72 -7.35 -1.29
C VAL A 181 20.58 -7.21 -2.54
N LEU A 182 20.88 -8.32 -3.21
CA LEU A 182 21.77 -8.34 -4.37
C LEU A 182 20.96 -8.27 -5.66
N ILE A 183 21.34 -7.38 -6.57
CA ILE A 183 20.73 -7.27 -7.89
C ILE A 183 21.61 -7.92 -8.97
N TYR A 184 20.94 -8.76 -9.76
CA TYR A 184 21.41 -9.44 -10.95
C TYR A 184 20.37 -9.24 -12.06
N HIS A 185 20.68 -9.67 -13.29
CA HIS A 185 19.77 -9.59 -14.44
C HIS A 185 19.88 -10.90 -15.22
N GLN A 186 20.81 -11.00 -16.18
CA GLN A 186 21.04 -12.21 -16.97
C GLN A 186 21.96 -13.22 -16.27
N VAL A 187 21.67 -14.51 -16.40
CA VAL A 187 22.50 -15.65 -15.95
C VAL A 187 22.95 -16.48 -17.14
N VAL A 188 24.09 -16.10 -17.71
CA VAL A 188 24.60 -16.66 -18.97
C VAL A 188 25.53 -17.85 -18.76
N LYS A 189 25.64 -18.74 -19.76
CA LYS A 189 26.63 -19.84 -19.72
C LYS A 189 28.04 -19.34 -20.04
N THR A 190 28.15 -18.39 -20.96
CA THR A 190 29.40 -17.80 -21.44
C THR A 190 29.32 -16.29 -21.27
N PRO A 191 30.41 -15.61 -20.85
CA PRO A 191 30.43 -14.16 -20.74
C PRO A 191 30.04 -13.46 -22.05
N LEU A 192 29.28 -12.38 -21.95
CA LEU A 192 28.89 -11.54 -23.09
C LEU A 192 29.96 -10.47 -23.31
N ILE A 193 30.79 -10.64 -24.34
CA ILE A 193 31.94 -9.77 -24.62
C ILE A 193 31.50 -8.38 -25.10
N ASP A 194 30.42 -8.32 -25.88
CA ASP A 194 29.91 -7.08 -26.48
C ASP A 194 28.75 -6.45 -25.69
N SER A 195 28.55 -6.85 -24.44
CA SER A 195 27.49 -6.28 -23.60
C SER A 195 27.84 -4.86 -23.17
N LYS A 196 26.96 -3.90 -23.47
CA LYS A 196 27.16 -2.48 -23.20
C LYS A 196 27.02 -2.16 -21.71
N PHE A 197 25.97 -2.69 -21.09
CA PHE A 197 25.62 -2.43 -19.69
C PHE A 197 26.22 -3.44 -18.72
N ASN A 198 26.75 -4.56 -19.22
CA ASN A 198 27.36 -5.60 -18.40
C ASN A 198 26.40 -6.12 -17.29
N VAL A 199 25.11 -6.21 -17.59
CA VAL A 199 24.06 -6.70 -16.69
C VAL A 199 23.91 -8.22 -16.81
N TYR A 200 25.02 -8.95 -16.61
CA TYR A 200 25.02 -10.40 -16.65
C TYR A 200 25.96 -11.01 -15.60
N ILE A 201 25.73 -12.28 -15.26
CA ILE A 201 26.67 -13.11 -14.52
C ILE A 201 26.82 -14.48 -15.17
N ALA A 202 28.05 -14.98 -15.24
CA ALA A 202 28.30 -16.35 -15.68
C ALA A 202 27.78 -17.38 -14.65
N LYS A 203 27.12 -18.43 -15.14
CA LYS A 203 26.45 -19.46 -14.32
C LYS A 203 27.38 -20.11 -13.29
N ASP A 204 28.61 -20.42 -13.67
CA ASP A 204 29.62 -21.02 -12.79
C ASP A 204 30.05 -20.06 -11.66
N LYS A 205 30.13 -18.77 -11.96
CA LYS A 205 30.40 -17.72 -10.99
C LYS A 205 29.26 -17.55 -10.01
N LEU A 206 28.01 -17.57 -10.49
CA LEU A 206 26.83 -17.54 -9.62
C LEU A 206 26.74 -18.81 -8.74
N ASP A 207 27.04 -19.99 -9.29
CA ASP A 207 27.13 -21.25 -8.54
C ASP A 207 28.17 -21.15 -7.40
N TRP A 208 29.32 -20.51 -7.66
CA TRP A 208 30.32 -20.23 -6.62
C TRP A 208 29.80 -19.24 -5.58
N GLN A 209 29.12 -18.17 -5.99
CA GLN A 209 28.58 -17.14 -5.08
C GLN A 209 27.56 -17.74 -4.10
N ILE A 210 26.56 -18.49 -4.61
CA ILE A 210 25.54 -19.15 -3.77
C ILE A 210 26.21 -20.11 -2.79
N ARG A 211 27.15 -20.93 -3.25
CA ARG A 211 27.90 -21.87 -2.41
C ARG A 211 28.71 -21.15 -1.32
N ASN A 212 29.34 -20.02 -1.65
CA ASN A 212 30.11 -19.23 -0.69
C ASN A 212 29.21 -18.61 0.39
N LEU A 213 28.06 -18.08 0.00
CA LEU A 213 27.06 -17.54 0.90
C LEU A 213 26.53 -18.62 1.85
N LYS A 214 26.20 -19.82 1.35
CA LYS A 214 25.83 -20.98 2.20
C LYS A 214 26.92 -21.32 3.21
N LYS A 215 28.18 -21.39 2.78
CA LYS A 215 29.33 -21.65 3.68
C LYS A 215 29.48 -20.58 4.77
N ARG A 216 29.00 -19.36 4.52
CA ARG A 216 29.01 -18.25 5.48
C ARG A 216 27.75 -18.17 6.35
N GLY A 217 26.87 -19.17 6.23
CA GLY A 217 25.66 -19.32 7.05
C GLY A 217 24.53 -18.36 6.68
N PHE A 218 24.47 -17.90 5.43
CA PHE A 218 23.36 -17.05 4.97
C PHE A 218 22.08 -17.87 4.73
N ASP A 219 20.96 -17.30 5.16
CA ASP A 219 19.60 -17.75 4.89
C ASP A 219 19.09 -17.02 3.64
N PHE A 220 18.81 -17.76 2.57
CA PHE A 220 18.25 -17.19 1.33
C PHE A 220 16.75 -16.99 1.50
N VAL A 221 16.31 -15.74 1.44
CA VAL A 221 14.94 -15.33 1.73
C VAL A 221 14.41 -14.45 0.61
N THR A 222 13.09 -14.35 0.50
CA THR A 222 12.41 -13.49 -0.47
C THR A 222 11.53 -12.46 0.23
N PHE A 223 10.95 -11.50 -0.49
CA PHE A 223 10.07 -10.50 0.11
C PHE A 223 8.76 -11.10 0.65
N LYS A 224 8.28 -12.23 0.08
CA LYS A 224 7.20 -13.04 0.65
C LYS A 224 7.57 -13.64 2.01
N ASP A 225 8.81 -14.08 2.19
CA ASP A 225 9.29 -14.55 3.50
C ASP A 225 9.30 -13.39 4.53
N LEU A 226 9.63 -12.17 4.09
CA LEU A 226 9.57 -10.97 4.93
C LEU A 226 8.12 -10.64 5.32
N ALA A 227 7.22 -10.53 4.35
CA ALA A 227 5.80 -10.21 4.57
C ALA A 227 5.08 -11.23 5.47
N SER A 228 5.51 -12.50 5.46
CA SER A 228 4.96 -13.55 6.32
C SER A 228 5.60 -13.63 7.71
N GLY A 229 6.62 -12.81 8.00
CA GLY A 229 7.29 -12.79 9.30
C GLY A 229 8.23 -13.97 9.55
N ALA A 230 8.84 -14.52 8.48
CA ALA A 230 9.77 -15.63 8.61
C ALA A 230 10.95 -15.28 9.53
N ARG A 231 11.25 -16.16 10.50
CA ARG A 231 12.38 -15.98 11.41
C ARG A 231 13.68 -16.41 10.74
N VAL A 232 14.55 -15.45 10.49
CA VAL A 232 15.79 -15.63 9.74
C VAL A 232 16.98 -15.15 10.59
N LYS A 233 18.09 -15.88 10.58
CA LYS A 233 19.26 -15.55 11.41
C LYS A 233 20.21 -14.62 10.67
N LYS A 234 20.48 -14.93 9.40
CA LYS A 234 21.44 -14.18 8.57
C LYS A 234 20.91 -14.04 7.15
N PRO A 235 19.91 -13.18 6.95
CA PRO A 235 19.18 -13.07 5.69
C PRO A 235 20.04 -12.53 4.56
N ILE A 236 19.79 -13.03 3.35
CA ILE A 236 20.23 -12.44 2.08
C ILE A 236 19.14 -12.62 1.04
N ILE A 237 18.91 -11.58 0.24
CA ILE A 237 17.93 -11.61 -0.85
C ILE A 237 18.69 -11.55 -2.17
N LEU A 238 18.40 -12.48 -3.07
CA LEU A 238 18.88 -12.45 -4.45
C LEU A 238 17.75 -11.98 -5.36
N THR A 239 17.94 -10.90 -6.09
CA THR A 239 16.96 -10.37 -7.04
C THR A 239 17.49 -10.40 -8.47
N PHE A 240 16.64 -10.77 -9.41
CA PHE A 240 16.94 -10.82 -10.84
C PHE A 240 15.90 -9.99 -11.59
N ASP A 241 16.37 -8.96 -12.30
CA ASP A 241 15.47 -8.03 -12.99
C ASP A 241 15.19 -8.48 -14.43
N ASP A 242 14.16 -7.86 -15.03
CA ASP A 242 13.65 -8.04 -16.40
C ASP A 242 12.99 -9.37 -16.74
N GLY A 243 13.28 -10.45 -16.00
CA GLY A 243 12.68 -11.76 -16.23
C GLY A 243 13.24 -12.45 -17.47
N TYR A 244 14.56 -12.37 -17.69
CA TYR A 244 15.24 -13.04 -18.80
C TYR A 244 15.04 -14.56 -18.83
N GLU A 245 14.96 -15.15 -20.02
CA GLU A 245 14.78 -16.60 -20.23
C GLU A 245 15.87 -17.43 -19.53
N ASP A 246 17.08 -16.89 -19.44
CA ASP A 246 18.19 -17.56 -18.77
C ASP A 246 18.01 -17.67 -17.24
N ASN A 247 17.09 -16.90 -16.64
CA ASN A 247 16.71 -17.06 -15.25
C ASN A 247 15.97 -18.41 -15.05
N TYR A 248 15.20 -18.85 -16.04
CA TYR A 248 14.64 -20.20 -16.05
C TYR A 248 15.70 -21.25 -16.43
N LEU A 249 16.45 -21.04 -17.52
CA LEU A 249 17.34 -22.07 -18.06
C LEU A 249 18.59 -22.34 -17.19
N ASN A 250 19.12 -21.30 -16.54
CA ASN A 250 20.41 -21.37 -15.85
C ASN A 250 20.30 -21.10 -14.34
N LEU A 251 19.52 -20.10 -13.90
CA LEU A 251 19.35 -19.79 -12.48
C LEU A 251 18.51 -20.83 -11.75
N LEU A 252 17.30 -21.17 -12.23
CA LEU A 252 16.43 -22.13 -11.53
C LEU A 252 17.11 -23.48 -11.22
N PRO A 253 17.89 -24.10 -12.12
CA PRO A 253 18.67 -25.29 -11.78
C PRO A 253 19.70 -25.07 -10.65
N LEU A 254 20.33 -23.90 -10.58
CA LEU A 254 21.25 -23.56 -9.49
C LEU A 254 20.50 -23.40 -8.17
N LEU A 255 19.35 -22.72 -8.17
CA LEU A 255 18.51 -22.58 -6.99
C LEU A 255 18.08 -23.96 -6.45
N LYS A 256 17.64 -24.87 -7.33
CA LYS A 256 17.31 -26.26 -6.97
C LYS A 256 18.51 -27.02 -6.40
N LYS A 257 19.68 -26.92 -7.05
CA LYS A 257 20.93 -27.56 -6.58
C LYS A 257 21.31 -27.10 -5.17
N HIS A 258 21.10 -25.82 -4.86
CA HIS A 258 21.51 -25.24 -3.58
C HIS A 258 20.40 -25.12 -2.55
N GLN A 259 19.15 -25.42 -2.89
CA GLN A 259 17.99 -25.11 -2.06
C GLN A 259 18.01 -23.64 -1.60
N ALA A 260 18.31 -22.75 -2.56
CA ALA A 260 18.38 -21.32 -2.34
C ALA A 260 17.15 -20.65 -2.94
N LYS A 261 16.68 -19.58 -2.31
CA LYS A 261 15.57 -18.77 -2.83
C LYS A 261 16.06 -17.53 -3.57
N ALA A 262 15.24 -17.03 -4.48
CA ALA A 262 15.46 -15.77 -5.19
C ALA A 262 14.13 -15.11 -5.57
N VAL A 263 14.20 -13.82 -5.92
CA VAL A 263 13.11 -13.03 -6.47
C VAL A 263 13.43 -12.74 -7.94
N ILE A 264 12.47 -12.96 -8.84
CA ILE A 264 12.60 -12.54 -10.23
C ILE A 264 11.52 -11.48 -10.51
N TYR A 265 11.95 -10.31 -10.94
CA TYR A 265 11.08 -9.21 -11.36
C TYR A 265 10.77 -9.36 -12.84
N CYS A 266 9.50 -9.57 -13.18
CA CYS A 266 9.02 -9.79 -14.55
C CYS A 266 8.14 -8.63 -15.01
N LEU A 267 8.08 -8.42 -16.33
CA LEU A 267 7.12 -7.50 -16.92
C LEU A 267 5.71 -8.08 -16.91
N GLY A 268 4.74 -7.23 -16.60
CA GLY A 268 3.32 -7.57 -16.64
C GLY A 268 2.73 -7.67 -18.04
N ASP A 269 3.31 -6.99 -19.04
CA ASP A 269 2.93 -7.13 -20.44
C ASP A 269 3.64 -8.36 -21.03
N ARG A 270 2.90 -9.46 -21.11
CA ARG A 270 3.41 -10.75 -21.58
C ARG A 270 3.60 -10.83 -23.10
N THR A 271 3.23 -9.76 -23.83
CA THR A 271 3.51 -9.65 -25.27
C THR A 271 4.94 -9.19 -25.57
N ILE A 272 5.66 -8.69 -24.56
CA ILE A 272 7.06 -8.29 -24.68
C ILE A 272 7.96 -9.53 -24.51
N GLU A 273 8.63 -9.94 -25.58
CA GLU A 273 9.40 -11.19 -25.61
C GLU A 273 10.94 -10.99 -25.50
N SER A 274 11.41 -9.75 -25.50
CA SER A 274 12.83 -9.43 -25.38
C SER A 274 13.09 -8.05 -24.76
N ASN A 275 14.33 -7.78 -24.36
CA ASN A 275 14.80 -6.51 -23.79
C ASN A 275 14.80 -5.34 -24.79
N ILE A 276 13.64 -5.00 -25.34
CA ILE A 276 13.51 -3.97 -26.39
C ILE A 276 13.91 -2.56 -25.91
N TRP A 277 13.89 -2.28 -24.61
CA TRP A 277 14.31 -1.01 -24.03
C TRP A 277 15.84 -0.83 -24.13
N ASP A 278 16.61 -1.88 -23.80
CA ASP A 278 18.07 -1.86 -23.86
C ASP A 278 18.61 -2.06 -25.28
N GLN A 279 17.92 -2.84 -26.11
CA GLN A 279 18.29 -3.01 -27.53
C GLN A 279 18.34 -1.66 -28.27
N LYS A 280 17.40 -0.76 -27.99
CA LYS A 280 17.40 0.61 -28.55
C LYS A 280 18.63 1.42 -28.16
N LEU A 281 19.28 1.05 -27.06
CA LEU A 281 20.50 1.67 -26.56
C LEU A 281 21.77 0.90 -26.97
N GLY A 282 21.65 -0.16 -27.76
CA GLY A 282 22.78 -0.94 -28.29
C GLY A 282 23.19 -2.15 -27.44
N GLU A 283 22.36 -2.60 -26.49
CA GLU A 283 22.61 -3.86 -25.77
C GLU A 283 22.25 -5.08 -26.63
N LEU A 284 22.86 -6.22 -26.30
CA LEU A 284 22.55 -7.49 -26.97
C LEU A 284 21.09 -7.91 -26.74
N LYS A 285 20.44 -8.40 -27.80
CA LYS A 285 19.09 -8.95 -27.71
C LYS A 285 19.09 -10.21 -26.83
N ALA A 286 18.28 -10.18 -25.79
CA ALA A 286 18.03 -11.31 -24.89
C ALA A 286 16.52 -11.56 -24.77
N LYS A 287 16.14 -12.84 -24.75
CA LYS A 287 14.73 -13.26 -24.63
C LYS A 287 14.26 -13.14 -23.18
N LEU A 288 12.99 -12.80 -23.01
CA LEU A 288 12.31 -12.87 -21.72
C LEU A 288 11.67 -14.25 -21.55
N MET A 289 11.43 -14.65 -20.30
CA MET A 289 10.73 -15.89 -20.00
C MET A 289 9.32 -15.89 -20.59
N THR A 290 8.88 -17.05 -21.07
CA THR A 290 7.48 -17.31 -21.40
C THR A 290 6.64 -17.51 -20.14
N ASP A 291 5.32 -17.41 -20.28
CA ASP A 291 4.38 -17.67 -19.18
C ASP A 291 4.56 -19.07 -18.56
N ALA A 292 4.83 -20.09 -19.38
CA ALA A 292 5.10 -21.45 -18.87
C ALA A 292 6.40 -21.50 -18.04
N GLN A 293 7.43 -20.78 -18.44
CA GLN A 293 8.71 -20.70 -17.72
C GLN A 293 8.54 -19.92 -16.40
N ILE A 294 7.79 -18.81 -16.38
CA ILE A 294 7.46 -18.07 -15.16
C ILE A 294 6.71 -18.96 -14.17
N LYS A 295 5.66 -19.67 -14.63
CA LYS A 295 4.92 -20.62 -13.79
C LYS A 295 5.83 -21.73 -13.26
N ALA A 296 6.74 -22.25 -14.08
CA ALA A 296 7.69 -23.28 -13.65
C ALA A 296 8.69 -22.77 -12.59
N CYS A 297 9.15 -21.53 -12.70
CA CYS A 297 9.94 -20.86 -11.67
C CYS A 297 9.13 -20.74 -10.38
N HIS A 298 7.93 -20.16 -10.44
CA HIS A 298 7.03 -20.01 -9.29
C HIS A 298 6.73 -21.33 -8.58
N ASN A 299 6.29 -22.34 -9.33
CA ASN A 299 5.89 -23.65 -8.82
C ASN A 299 7.05 -24.46 -8.23
N SER A 300 8.29 -24.02 -8.38
CA SER A 300 9.43 -24.63 -7.70
C SER A 300 9.43 -24.38 -6.19
N GLY A 301 8.69 -23.37 -5.71
CA GLY A 301 8.72 -22.91 -4.31
C GLY A 301 10.02 -22.20 -3.91
N LEU A 302 10.98 -22.06 -4.83
CA LEU A 302 12.27 -21.39 -4.60
C LEU A 302 12.31 -19.98 -5.20
N VAL A 303 11.40 -19.67 -6.12
CA VAL A 303 11.37 -18.39 -6.81
C VAL A 303 10.09 -17.64 -6.47
N GLU A 304 10.27 -16.44 -5.94
CA GLU A 304 9.21 -15.44 -5.91
C GLU A 304 9.16 -14.70 -7.24
N ILE A 305 7.99 -14.69 -7.88
CA ILE A 305 7.74 -13.84 -9.05
C ILE A 305 7.21 -12.49 -8.55
N ALA A 306 7.86 -11.43 -9.01
CA ALA A 306 7.58 -10.05 -8.61
C ALA A 306 7.47 -9.12 -9.85
N SER A 307 7.08 -7.87 -9.66
CA SER A 307 6.74 -6.94 -10.76
C SER A 307 7.87 -5.98 -11.12
N HIS A 308 8.19 -5.85 -12.41
CA HIS A 308 9.12 -4.85 -12.95
C HIS A 308 8.42 -3.80 -13.83
N GLY A 309 7.20 -3.42 -13.46
CA GLY A 309 6.33 -2.61 -14.30
C GLY A 309 5.62 -3.44 -15.37
N LEU A 310 4.79 -2.76 -16.16
CA LEU A 310 4.04 -3.37 -17.25
C LEU A 310 4.92 -3.47 -18.50
N LYS A 311 5.60 -2.38 -18.87
CA LYS A 311 6.34 -2.26 -20.15
C LYS A 311 7.79 -1.80 -20.02
N HIS A 312 8.34 -1.77 -18.80
CA HIS A 312 9.69 -1.27 -18.52
C HIS A 312 9.88 0.23 -18.88
N GLN A 313 8.87 1.05 -18.58
CA GLN A 313 8.93 2.49 -18.83
C GLN A 313 9.68 3.23 -17.72
N HIS A 314 10.28 4.37 -18.07
CA HIS A 314 10.86 5.27 -17.08
C HIS A 314 9.74 6.00 -16.35
N LEU A 315 9.39 5.53 -15.15
CA LEU A 315 8.17 5.94 -14.43
C LEU A 315 8.10 7.46 -14.18
N PRO A 316 9.19 8.16 -13.79
CA PRO A 316 9.14 9.60 -13.57
C PRO A 316 8.75 10.43 -14.81
N ASP A 317 8.93 9.89 -16.02
CA ASP A 317 8.58 10.59 -17.27
C ASP A 317 7.10 10.42 -17.65
N LEU A 318 6.37 9.57 -16.94
CA LEU A 318 4.96 9.29 -17.22
C LEU A 318 4.03 10.27 -16.49
N ASP A 319 2.88 10.53 -17.11
CA ASP A 319 1.74 11.10 -16.42
C ASP A 319 1.16 10.13 -15.38
N ASP A 320 0.41 10.65 -14.40
CA ASP A 320 -0.06 9.86 -13.25
C ASP A 320 -0.95 8.68 -13.65
N LYS A 321 -1.71 8.81 -14.74
CA LYS A 321 -2.57 7.74 -15.24
C LYS A 321 -1.72 6.58 -15.77
N LYS A 322 -0.76 6.86 -16.66
CA LYS A 322 0.12 5.83 -17.22
C LYS A 322 1.04 5.23 -16.15
N ALA A 323 1.55 6.06 -15.24
CA ALA A 323 2.34 5.57 -14.12
C ALA A 323 1.53 4.56 -13.28
N ARG A 324 0.29 4.90 -12.90
CA ARG A 324 -0.61 3.99 -12.18
C ARG A 324 -0.86 2.68 -12.93
N GLU A 325 -1.09 2.73 -14.25
CA GLU A 325 -1.26 1.54 -15.09
C GLU A 325 -0.03 0.60 -15.04
N GLU A 326 1.20 1.13 -14.99
CA GLU A 326 2.43 0.31 -14.87
C GLU A 326 2.48 -0.49 -13.55
N PHE A 327 1.90 0.02 -12.46
CA PHE A 327 1.82 -0.68 -11.18
C PHE A 327 0.65 -1.67 -11.13
N GLU A 328 -0.57 -1.19 -11.41
CA GLU A 328 -1.81 -1.94 -11.20
C GLU A 328 -1.97 -3.09 -12.19
N LEU A 329 -1.83 -2.81 -13.49
CA LEU A 329 -2.02 -3.84 -14.51
C LEU A 329 -0.90 -4.88 -14.47
N SER A 330 0.32 -4.46 -14.12
CA SER A 330 1.42 -5.41 -13.99
C SER A 330 1.17 -6.39 -12.84
N LYS A 331 0.75 -5.88 -11.68
CA LYS A 331 0.36 -6.71 -10.53
C LYS A 331 -0.72 -7.70 -10.93
N LEU A 332 -1.83 -7.19 -11.47
CA LEU A 332 -3.00 -7.98 -11.85
C LEU A 332 -2.63 -9.10 -12.82
N ASN A 333 -1.87 -8.79 -13.87
CA ASN A 333 -1.48 -9.76 -14.88
C ASN A 333 -0.58 -10.86 -14.31
N LEU A 334 0.40 -10.49 -13.48
CA LEU A 334 1.32 -11.45 -12.88
C LEU A 334 0.61 -12.32 -11.82
N GLU A 335 -0.23 -11.74 -10.97
CA GLU A 335 -1.02 -12.48 -9.98
C GLU A 335 -1.97 -13.47 -10.65
N LYS A 336 -2.64 -13.06 -11.73
CA LYS A 336 -3.48 -13.96 -12.54
C LYS A 336 -2.66 -15.07 -13.19
N LEU A 337 -1.44 -14.77 -13.62
CA LEU A 337 -0.56 -15.75 -14.27
C LEU A 337 -0.12 -16.84 -13.28
N ILE A 338 0.32 -16.46 -12.08
CA ILE A 338 0.88 -17.40 -11.08
C ILE A 338 -0.15 -17.92 -10.08
N ASN A 339 -1.35 -17.32 -10.03
CA ASN A 339 -2.40 -17.58 -9.05
C ASN A 339 -1.89 -17.45 -7.60
N ASP A 340 -1.13 -16.39 -7.34
CA ASP A 340 -0.56 -16.06 -6.04
C ASP A 340 -0.27 -14.55 -5.98
N LYS A 341 -0.17 -13.99 -4.77
CA LYS A 341 0.06 -12.56 -4.53
C LYS A 341 1.44 -12.15 -5.07
N VAL A 342 1.51 -10.97 -5.67
CA VAL A 342 2.77 -10.28 -6.00
C VAL A 342 3.02 -9.22 -4.93
N VAL A 343 4.10 -9.39 -4.16
CA VAL A 343 4.35 -8.57 -2.96
C VAL A 343 5.32 -7.43 -3.17
N SER A 344 6.23 -7.52 -4.14
CA SER A 344 7.23 -6.47 -4.39
C SER A 344 7.24 -5.95 -5.83
N PHE A 345 7.65 -4.70 -5.96
CA PHE A 345 7.82 -4.00 -7.23
C PHE A 345 9.25 -3.45 -7.32
N ALA A 346 9.98 -3.76 -8.39
CA ALA A 346 11.26 -3.12 -8.68
C ALA A 346 11.06 -1.99 -9.69
N TYR A 347 11.53 -0.79 -9.37
CA TYR A 347 11.43 0.37 -10.25
C TYR A 347 12.36 0.19 -11.47
N PRO A 348 11.84 0.24 -12.73
CA PRO A 348 12.69 0.21 -13.92
C PRO A 348 13.79 1.27 -13.83
N TYR A 349 15.02 0.90 -14.19
CA TYR A 349 16.23 1.74 -14.07
C TYR A 349 16.59 2.16 -12.62
N GLY A 350 15.78 1.78 -11.63
CA GLY A 350 15.93 2.17 -10.22
C GLY A 350 15.60 3.63 -9.92
N ASP A 351 14.99 4.37 -10.86
CA ASP A 351 14.58 5.76 -10.65
C ASP A 351 13.11 5.84 -10.23
N TYR A 352 12.86 6.63 -9.19
CA TYR A 352 11.56 6.80 -8.54
C TYR A 352 11.58 8.04 -7.62
N ARG A 353 10.39 8.57 -7.33
CA ARG A 353 10.17 9.68 -6.40
C ARG A 353 9.04 9.31 -5.43
N GLU A 354 8.70 10.24 -4.53
CA GLU A 354 7.59 10.08 -3.57
C GLU A 354 6.28 9.67 -4.27
N ARG A 355 6.05 10.14 -5.50
CA ARG A 355 4.90 9.73 -6.32
C ARG A 355 4.90 8.22 -6.59
N GLU A 356 6.02 7.67 -7.07
CA GLU A 356 6.14 6.24 -7.38
C GLU A 356 6.11 5.36 -6.12
N GLU A 357 6.60 5.87 -4.99
CA GLU A 357 6.44 5.21 -3.68
C GLU A 357 4.95 5.11 -3.31
N ALA A 358 4.21 6.22 -3.44
CA ALA A 358 2.77 6.25 -3.19
C ALA A 358 1.99 5.33 -4.14
N LEU A 359 2.31 5.34 -5.44
CA LEU A 359 1.65 4.47 -6.43
C LEU A 359 1.93 2.97 -6.15
N ALA A 360 3.14 2.62 -5.72
CA ALA A 360 3.45 1.25 -5.31
C ALA A 360 2.63 0.82 -4.08
N TYR A 361 2.50 1.71 -3.08
CA TYR A 361 1.66 1.48 -1.91
C TYR A 361 0.18 1.33 -2.30
N GLU A 362 -0.35 2.24 -3.11
CA GLU A 362 -1.75 2.28 -3.57
C GLU A 362 -2.13 1.05 -4.39
N ALA A 363 -1.23 0.58 -5.27
CA ALA A 363 -1.40 -0.65 -6.02
C ALA A 363 -1.30 -1.92 -5.15
N GLY A 364 -1.05 -1.78 -3.85
CA GLY A 364 -1.05 -2.86 -2.87
C GLY A 364 0.22 -3.72 -2.86
N TYR A 365 1.35 -3.19 -3.34
CA TYR A 365 2.65 -3.84 -3.14
C TYR A 365 3.12 -3.64 -1.69
N ASP A 366 3.63 -4.69 -1.06
CA ASP A 366 4.17 -4.60 0.30
C ASP A 366 5.56 -3.92 0.29
N PHE A 367 6.29 -3.99 -0.84
CA PHE A 367 7.65 -3.45 -0.96
C PHE A 367 7.93 -2.79 -2.33
N GLY A 368 8.64 -1.67 -2.31
CA GLY A 368 9.20 -0.98 -3.49
C GLY A 368 10.72 -1.01 -3.47
N ILE A 369 11.33 -1.41 -4.59
CA ILE A 369 12.74 -1.77 -4.68
C ILE A 369 13.47 -0.88 -5.70
N GLY A 370 14.42 -0.08 -5.22
CA GLY A 370 15.30 0.73 -6.05
C GLY A 370 16.52 -0.06 -6.56
N THR A 371 17.47 0.62 -7.21
CA THR A 371 18.79 0.03 -7.54
C THR A 371 19.77 0.29 -6.41
N VAL A 372 20.57 1.35 -6.45
CA VAL A 372 21.56 1.69 -5.42
C VAL A 372 21.05 2.74 -4.43
N ASN A 373 19.94 3.39 -4.78
CA ASN A 373 19.27 4.45 -4.03
C ASN A 373 18.28 3.83 -3.02
N GLY A 374 17.97 4.54 -1.94
CA GLY A 374 17.03 4.07 -0.91
C GLY A 374 17.54 4.19 0.52
N THR A 375 16.92 3.54 1.51
CA THR A 375 17.34 3.61 2.92
C THR A 375 18.40 2.57 3.28
N LEU A 376 19.26 2.83 4.28
CA LEU A 376 20.28 1.85 4.70
C LEU A 376 19.67 0.60 5.33
N LYS A 377 18.69 0.79 6.22
CA LYS A 377 17.92 -0.30 6.79
C LYS A 377 16.64 -0.43 5.97
N LEU A 378 16.35 -1.65 5.52
CA LEU A 378 15.20 -1.97 4.69
C LEU A 378 13.87 -1.48 5.31
N THR A 379 13.76 -1.53 6.64
CA THR A 379 12.54 -1.14 7.37
C THR A 379 12.40 0.37 7.58
N ASP A 380 13.39 1.18 7.21
CA ASP A 380 13.27 2.64 7.34
C ASP A 380 12.30 3.21 6.30
N ASN A 381 12.24 2.58 5.11
CA ASN A 381 11.24 2.86 4.08
C ASN A 381 11.04 1.60 3.21
N TYR A 382 9.87 0.97 3.33
CA TYR A 382 9.52 -0.25 2.59
C TYR A 382 9.36 -0.04 1.08
N TYR A 383 9.25 1.21 0.62
CA TYR A 383 9.10 1.58 -0.79
C TYR A 383 10.37 2.16 -1.41
N ALA A 384 11.45 2.22 -0.63
CA ALA A 384 12.75 2.73 -1.07
C ALA A 384 13.87 1.75 -0.68
N ILE A 385 13.67 0.47 -0.97
CA ILE A 385 14.64 -0.57 -0.59
C ILE A 385 15.81 -0.56 -1.57
N ARG A 386 16.99 -0.25 -1.05
CA ARG A 386 18.24 -0.29 -1.82
C ARG A 386 18.75 -1.70 -2.05
N ARG A 387 19.47 -1.88 -3.15
CA ARG A 387 20.16 -3.11 -3.55
C ARG A 387 21.65 -2.88 -3.78
N ILE A 388 22.36 -3.98 -3.97
CA ILE A 388 23.81 -4.03 -4.16
C ILE A 388 24.09 -4.66 -5.52
N GLN A 389 24.52 -3.84 -6.48
CA GLN A 389 24.86 -4.29 -7.83
C GLN A 389 26.01 -5.28 -7.83
N ILE A 390 25.84 -6.42 -8.50
CA ILE A 390 26.89 -7.40 -8.75
C ILE A 390 27.24 -7.41 -10.23
N PHE A 391 28.47 -7.00 -10.54
CA PHE A 391 28.96 -6.93 -11.92
C PHE A 391 29.64 -8.25 -12.36
N PRO A 392 29.71 -8.54 -13.67
CA PRO A 392 30.32 -9.77 -14.17
C PRO A 392 31.81 -9.91 -13.82
N ASN A 393 32.54 -8.82 -13.60
CA ASN A 393 33.95 -8.81 -13.21
C ASN A 393 34.20 -8.80 -11.68
N GLU A 394 33.14 -8.92 -10.86
CA GLU A 394 33.23 -8.90 -9.40
C GLU A 394 34.17 -10.00 -8.84
N ASN A 395 35.30 -9.64 -8.26
CA ASN A 395 36.24 -10.63 -7.70
C ASN A 395 35.77 -11.15 -6.31
N LYS A 396 36.43 -12.21 -5.81
CA LYS A 396 36.07 -12.88 -4.55
C LYS A 396 36.06 -11.92 -3.35
N LEU A 397 37.05 -11.03 -3.25
CA LEU A 397 37.17 -10.08 -2.14
C LEU A 397 36.07 -9.02 -2.20
N SER A 398 35.79 -8.51 -3.40
CA SER A 398 34.76 -7.50 -3.61
C SER A 398 33.36 -8.06 -3.34
N PHE A 399 33.08 -9.29 -3.80
CA PHE A 399 31.84 -10.00 -3.46
C PHE A 399 31.70 -10.23 -1.94
N TRP A 400 32.78 -10.65 -1.27
CA TRP A 400 32.78 -10.81 0.19
C TRP A 400 32.47 -9.50 0.91
N LYS A 401 33.08 -8.39 0.49
CA LYS A 401 32.81 -7.05 1.04
C LYS A 401 31.35 -6.67 0.86
N LYS A 402 30.81 -6.76 -0.36
CA LYS A 402 29.41 -6.44 -0.70
C LYS A 402 28.39 -7.22 0.11
N THR A 403 28.75 -8.42 0.55
CA THR A 403 27.88 -9.31 1.35
C THR A 403 28.28 -9.34 2.83
N SER A 404 29.08 -8.39 3.31
CA SER A 404 29.56 -8.39 4.70
C SER A 404 28.53 -7.87 5.72
N GLY A 405 27.47 -7.19 5.27
CA GLY A 405 26.53 -6.46 6.13
C GLY A 405 27.09 -5.15 6.70
N PHE A 406 28.24 -4.70 6.19
CA PHE A 406 28.84 -3.39 6.49
C PHE A 406 29.12 -2.57 5.22
N TYR A 407 28.87 -3.14 4.04
CA TYR A 407 29.24 -2.54 2.76
C TYR A 407 28.53 -1.21 2.53
N LEU A 408 27.21 -1.18 2.69
CA LEU A 408 26.43 0.02 2.44
C LEU A 408 26.78 1.13 3.43
N ARG A 409 27.03 0.77 4.69
CA ARG A 409 27.54 1.70 5.70
C ARG A 409 28.92 2.26 5.34
N LEU A 410 29.83 1.42 4.86
CA LEU A 410 31.15 1.85 4.40
C LEU A 410 31.05 2.81 3.20
N CYS A 411 30.14 2.55 2.25
CA CYS A 411 29.91 3.46 1.13
C CYS A 411 29.39 4.82 1.61
N LYS A 412 28.39 4.85 2.49
CA LYS A 412 27.86 6.09 3.07
C LYS A 412 28.94 6.89 3.80
N LEU A 413 29.79 6.23 4.59
CA LEU A 413 30.91 6.88 5.29
C LEU A 413 31.95 7.48 4.34
N LYS A 414 32.06 6.98 3.10
CA LYS A 414 32.98 7.48 2.09
C LYS A 414 32.39 8.58 1.22
N GLY A 415 31.22 9.12 1.59
CA GLY A 415 30.52 10.12 0.79
C GLY A 415 30.09 9.59 -0.59
N LYS A 416 30.02 8.27 -0.75
CA LYS A 416 29.35 7.67 -1.90
C LYS A 416 27.87 7.63 -1.58
N ASP A 417 27.25 8.80 -1.71
CA ASP A 417 25.83 8.84 -2.03
C ASP A 417 25.73 8.33 -3.47
N PHE A 418 25.00 7.23 -3.65
CA PHE A 418 24.75 6.66 -4.96
C PHE A 418 23.54 7.33 -5.56
#